data_AF-A0A097IJJ0-F1
#
_entry.id   AF-A0A097IJJ0-F1
#
_cell.length_a   1.000
_cell.length_b   1.000
_cell.length_c   1.000
_cell.angle_alpha   90.00
_cell.angle_beta   90.00
_cell.angle_gamma   90.00
#
_symmetry.space_group_name_H-M   'P 1'
#
loop_
_entity.id
_entity.type
_entity.pdbx_description
1 polymer ?
#
loop_
_entity_poly.entity_id
_entity_poly.type
_entity_poly.pdbx_seq_one_letter_code
_entity_poly.pdbx_strand_id
1 'polypeptide(L)'
;MIRLRPQPGNVLQQHLALDEAIAAATVGGARALRRHDVGSGLDAGGRPAKGSLVVGAPADLHVLDTANAIDLAYRPGMPMTWRTFVAGEQV
;
A
#
# COMPACT_ATOMS: atom_id res chain seq x y z
N MET A 1 -1.52 15.02 -1.82
CA MET A 1 -2.79 14.26 -1.72
C MET A 1 -3.24 13.89 -3.12
N ILE A 2 -2.94 12.66 -3.57
CA ILE A 2 -3.43 12.18 -4.88
C ILE A 2 -4.91 11.88 -4.67
N ARG A 3 -5.79 12.74 -5.21
CA ARG A 3 -7.24 12.52 -5.15
C ARG A 3 -7.62 11.60 -6.31
N LEU A 4 -7.69 10.30 -6.03
CA LEU A 4 -8.21 9.32 -6.99
C LEU A 4 -9.70 9.61 -7.22
N ARG A 5 -10.13 9.68 -8.49
CA ARG A 5 -11.56 9.81 -8.79
C ARG A 5 -12.27 8.50 -8.39
N PRO A 6 -13.43 8.53 -7.73
CA PRO A 6 -14.18 7.32 -7.41
C PRO A 6 -14.56 6.63 -8.72
N GLN A 7 -14.09 5.40 -8.91
CA GLN A 7 -14.50 4.54 -10.03
C GLN A 7 -15.54 3.54 -9.49
N PRO A 8 -16.68 3.30 -10.17
CA PRO A 8 -17.58 2.21 -9.80
C PRO A 8 -16.78 0.89 -9.83
N GLY A 9 -16.65 0.25 -8.66
CA GLY A 9 -15.47 -0.56 -8.34
C GLY A 9 -15.27 -1.81 -9.19
N ASN A 10 -14.02 -2.03 -9.61
CA ASN A 10 -13.50 -3.37 -9.95
C ASN A 10 -11.94 -3.45 -9.95
N VAL A 11 -11.31 -4.14 -8.98
CA VAL A 11 -9.84 -4.26 -8.74
C VAL A 11 -9.29 -5.71 -8.72
N LEU A 12 -9.98 -6.78 -9.07
CA LEU A 12 -10.30 -7.13 -10.45
C LEU A 12 -11.55 -8.01 -10.56
N GLN A 13 -12.18 -8.34 -9.43
CA GLN A 13 -13.64 -8.55 -9.20
C GLN A 13 -13.96 -8.61 -7.69
N GLN A 14 -13.05 -8.17 -6.82
CA GLN A 14 -13.30 -8.07 -5.37
C GLN A 14 -14.29 -6.95 -5.00
N HIS A 15 -14.92 -6.31 -5.98
CA HIS A 15 -15.89 -5.22 -5.83
C HIS A 15 -15.38 -4.05 -4.99
N LEU A 16 -14.07 -3.80 -5.02
CA LEU A 16 -13.43 -2.67 -4.38
C LEU A 16 -13.09 -1.59 -5.41
N ALA A 17 -13.18 -0.33 -5.00
CA ALA A 17 -12.47 0.76 -5.65
C ALA A 17 -10.95 0.65 -5.41
N LEU A 18 -10.14 1.36 -6.19
CA LEU A 18 -8.67 1.27 -6.12
C LEU A 18 -8.12 1.63 -4.74
N ASP A 19 -8.62 2.69 -4.13
CA ASP A 19 -8.24 3.14 -2.79
C ASP A 19 -8.65 2.14 -1.71
N GLU A 20 -9.84 1.56 -1.83
CA GLU A 20 -10.31 0.48 -0.94
C GLU A 20 -9.43 -0.76 -1.04
N ALA A 21 -9.02 -1.14 -2.26
CA ALA A 21 -8.14 -2.28 -2.47
C ALA A 21 -6.73 -2.03 -1.91
N ILE A 22 -6.17 -0.83 -2.11
CA ILE A 22 -4.89 -0.45 -1.49
C ILE A 22 -5.02 -0.48 0.03
N ALA A 23 -6.09 0.08 0.59
CA ALA A 23 -6.32 0.07 2.03
C ALA A 23 -6.43 -1.37 2.56
N ALA A 24 -7.18 -2.25 1.89
CA ALA A 24 -7.30 -3.65 2.26
C ALA A 24 -5.95 -4.38 2.23
N ALA A 25 -5.13 -4.15 1.21
CA ALA A 25 -3.83 -4.80 1.03
C ALA A 25 -2.71 -4.24 1.94
N THR A 26 -2.94 -3.11 2.61
CA THR A 26 -1.93 -2.44 3.44
C THR A 26 -2.41 -2.24 4.89
N VAL A 27 -3.00 -1.08 5.20
CA VAL A 27 -3.43 -0.72 6.56
C VAL A 27 -4.52 -1.66 7.09
N GLY A 28 -5.36 -2.21 6.22
CA GLY A 28 -6.38 -3.20 6.58
C GLY A 28 -5.77 -4.48 7.14
N GLY A 29 -4.81 -5.07 6.43
CA GLY A 29 -4.03 -6.21 6.93
C GLY A 29 -3.23 -5.87 8.20
N ALA A 30 -2.60 -4.69 8.24
CA ALA A 30 -1.89 -4.24 9.44
C ALA A 30 -2.82 -4.10 10.65
N ARG A 31 -4.05 -3.61 10.47
CA ARG A 31 -5.05 -3.55 11.53
C ARG A 31 -5.45 -4.93 12.02
N ALA A 32 -5.76 -5.86 11.11
CA ALA A 32 -6.12 -7.23 11.45
C ALA A 32 -5.04 -7.94 12.28
N LEU A 33 -3.77 -7.66 11.99
CA LEU A 33 -2.62 -8.23 12.69
C LEU A 33 -2.15 -7.42 13.92
N ARG A 34 -2.85 -6.33 14.29
CA ARG A 34 -2.42 -5.39 15.34
C ARG A 34 -1.00 -4.83 15.12
N ARG A 35 -0.64 -4.59 13.86
CA ARG A 35 0.62 -3.99 13.38
C ARG A 35 0.43 -2.57 12.81
N HIS A 36 -0.77 -2.01 12.86
CA HIS A 36 -1.06 -0.66 12.40
C HIS A 36 -0.47 0.40 13.33
N ASP A 37 -0.21 1.59 12.79
CA ASP A 37 0.29 2.72 13.56
C ASP A 37 -0.74 3.19 14.57
N VAL A 38 -0.30 3.32 15.83
CA VAL A 38 -1.08 3.97 16.91
C VAL A 38 -0.48 5.33 17.29
N GLY A 39 0.60 5.74 16.61
CA GLY A 39 1.25 7.03 16.74
C GLY A 39 2.75 6.93 16.51
N SER A 40 3.32 7.97 15.87
CA SER A 40 4.77 8.09 15.61
C SER A 40 5.38 6.93 14.81
N GLY A 41 4.58 6.22 14.01
CA GLY A 41 5.04 5.11 13.20
C GLY A 41 5.28 3.81 13.98
N LEU A 42 4.70 3.68 15.17
CA LEU A 42 4.82 2.51 16.04
C LEU A 42 3.47 1.81 16.20
N ASP A 43 3.51 0.48 16.26
CA ASP A 43 2.34 -0.31 16.64
C ASP A 43 2.14 -0.33 18.16
N ALA A 44 1.04 -0.94 18.61
CA ALA A 44 0.72 -1.04 20.04
C ALA A 44 1.79 -1.79 20.88
N GLY A 45 2.70 -2.54 20.24
CA GLY A 45 3.83 -3.21 20.89
C GLY A 45 5.13 -2.40 20.86
N GLY A 46 5.11 -1.15 20.40
CA GLY A 46 6.30 -0.30 20.27
C GLY A 46 7.23 -0.70 19.12
N ARG A 47 6.80 -1.57 18.21
CA ARG A 47 7.57 -1.97 17.03
C ARG A 47 7.24 -1.03 15.89
N PRO A 48 8.12 -0.87 14.87
CA PRO A 48 7.76 -0.15 13.65
C PRO A 48 6.45 -0.67 13.06
N ALA A 49 5.48 0.22 12.87
CA ALA A 49 4.16 -0.07 12.33
C ALA A 49 4.24 -0.54 10.87
N LYS A 50 3.19 -1.16 10.33
CA LYS A 50 3.16 -1.66 8.94
C LYS A 50 1.97 -1.11 8.18
N GLY A 51 2.08 -1.11 6.85
CA GLY A 51 0.96 -0.81 5.95
C GLY A 51 0.51 0.64 5.94
N SER A 52 1.30 1.59 6.44
CA SER A 52 0.98 3.02 6.41
C SER A 52 2.24 3.84 6.10
N LEU A 53 2.07 4.91 5.32
CA LEU A 53 3.14 5.85 4.99
C LEU A 53 3.09 7.01 5.99
N VAL A 54 3.79 6.85 7.11
CA VAL A 54 3.89 7.85 8.19
C VAL A 54 5.33 7.95 8.67
N VAL A 55 5.72 9.09 9.21
CA VAL A 55 7.07 9.28 9.78
C VAL A 55 7.27 8.32 10.95
N GLY A 56 8.43 7.66 11.01
CA GLY A 56 8.80 6.69 12.04
C GLY A 56 8.46 5.23 11.69
N ALA A 57 7.57 4.99 10.72
CA ALA A 57 7.29 3.66 10.19
C ALA A 57 8.44 3.18 9.28
N PRO A 58 8.62 1.85 9.10
CA PRO A 58 9.63 1.32 8.20
C PRO A 58 9.27 1.66 6.76
N ALA A 59 10.28 1.94 5.94
CA ALA A 59 10.13 2.21 4.52
C ALA A 59 9.90 0.90 3.72
N ASP A 60 8.76 0.27 3.97
CA ASP A 60 8.26 -0.86 3.18
C ASP A 60 7.45 -0.33 2.00
N LEU A 61 8.05 -0.30 0.81
CA LEU A 61 7.49 0.36 -0.37
C LEU A 61 7.52 -0.57 -1.57
N HIS A 62 6.47 -0.57 -2.38
CA HIS A 62 6.49 -1.07 -3.75
C HIS A 62 6.19 0.10 -4.68
N VAL A 63 7.15 0.47 -5.51
CA VAL A 63 7.04 1.62 -6.41
C VAL A 63 6.85 1.10 -7.83
N LEU A 64 5.82 1.62 -8.50
CA LEU A 64 5.52 1.29 -9.89
C LEU A 64 6.01 2.41 -10.82
N ASP A 65 6.63 2.02 -11.92
CA ASP A 65 6.88 2.89 -13.07
C ASP A 65 5.72 2.74 -14.05
N THR A 66 4.70 3.58 -13.87
CA THR A 66 3.51 3.57 -14.72
C THR A 66 2.82 4.92 -14.75
N ALA A 67 2.04 5.16 -15.81
CA ALA A 67 1.31 6.40 -16.00
C ALA A 67 0.06 6.51 -15.12
N ASN A 68 -0.61 5.38 -14.79
CA ASN A 68 -1.86 5.39 -14.03
C ASN A 68 -1.80 4.46 -12.82
N ALA A 69 -2.35 4.92 -11.68
CA ALA A 69 -2.39 4.12 -10.46
C ALA A 69 -3.19 2.80 -10.59
N ILE A 70 -4.20 2.76 -11.48
CA ILE A 70 -5.01 1.56 -11.72
C ILE A 70 -4.22 0.43 -12.38
N ASP A 71 -3.09 0.76 -13.02
CA ASP A 71 -2.21 -0.24 -13.60
C ASP A 71 -1.59 -1.14 -12.50
N LEU A 72 -1.67 -0.77 -11.20
CA LEU A 72 -1.41 -1.68 -10.08
C LEU A 72 -2.28 -2.96 -10.15
N ALA A 73 -3.53 -2.82 -10.56
CA ALA A 73 -4.48 -3.93 -10.66
C ALA A 73 -4.30 -4.73 -11.95
N TYR A 74 -3.78 -4.11 -13.02
CA TYR A 74 -3.67 -4.70 -14.35
C TYR A 74 -2.20 -4.94 -14.70
N ARG A 75 -1.78 -6.19 -14.91
CA ARG A 75 -0.38 -6.52 -15.29
C ARG A 75 -0.29 -6.93 -16.77
N PRO A 76 -0.26 -5.97 -17.72
CA PRO A 76 -0.15 -6.28 -19.14
C PRO A 76 1.28 -6.71 -19.49
N GLY A 77 1.69 -7.93 -19.16
CA GLY A 77 2.91 -8.59 -19.66
C GLY A 77 4.25 -7.85 -19.52
N MET A 78 4.29 -6.66 -18.92
CA MET A 78 5.41 -5.74 -18.88
C MET A 78 5.86 -5.55 -17.42
N PRO A 79 7.18 -5.48 -17.16
CA PRO A 79 7.69 -5.12 -15.84
C PRO A 79 7.25 -3.70 -15.48
N MET A 80 6.43 -3.59 -14.44
CA MET A 80 5.95 -2.30 -13.91
C MET A 80 6.58 -1.92 -12.58
N THR A 81 7.19 -2.88 -11.90
CA THR A 81 7.93 -2.60 -10.66
C THR A 81 9.16 -1.78 -11.02
N TRP A 82 9.23 -0.56 -10.49
CA TRP A 82 10.45 0.21 -10.52
C TRP A 82 11.44 -0.32 -9.48
N ARG A 83 11.02 -0.33 -8.21
CA ARG A 83 11.80 -0.82 -7.06
C ARG A 83 10.88 -1.27 -5.93
N THR A 84 11.38 -2.20 -5.12
CA THR A 84 10.77 -2.60 -3.85
C THR A 84 11.73 -2.29 -2.73
N PHE A 85 11.21 -1.89 -1.58
CA PHE A 85 11.97 -1.61 -0.36
C PHE A 85 11.35 -2.35 0.80
N VAL A 86 12.19 -2.91 1.67
CA VAL A 86 11.81 -3.53 2.94
C VAL A 86 12.66 -2.90 4.02
N ALA A 87 12.02 -2.24 4.99
CA ALA A 87 12.69 -1.49 6.05
C ALA A 87 13.75 -0.48 5.55
N GLY A 88 13.54 0.10 4.36
CA GLY A 88 14.47 1.05 3.73
C GLY A 88 15.55 0.43 2.86
N GLU A 89 15.72 -0.89 2.89
CA GLU A 89 16.64 -1.62 2.02
C GLU A 89 15.94 -2.01 0.72
N GLN A 90 16.59 -1.76 -0.42
CA GLN A 90 16.05 -2.18 -1.72
C GLN A 90 16.20 -3.69 -1.91
N VAL A 91 15.12 -4.35 -2.36
CA VAL A 91 15.05 -5.80 -2.60
C VAL A 91 14.50 -6.15 -3.98
#